data_AF-A0AB34FY78-F1
#
_entry.id   AF-A0AB34FY78-F1
#
_cell.length_a   1.000
_cell.length_b   1.000
_cell.length_c   1.000
_cell.angle_alpha   90.00
_cell.angle_beta   90.00
_cell.angle_gamma   90.00
#
_symmetry.space_group_name_H-M   'P 1'
#
loop_
_entity.id
_entity.type
_entity.pdbx_description
1 polymer ?
#
loop_
_entity_poly.entity_id
_entity_poly.type
_entity_poly.pdbx_seq_one_letter_code
_entity_poly.pdbx_strand_id
1 'polypeptide(L)'
;MQDGRLAQDFWVMGEASLHEAATAASESIKDKALWFGLWQELYISSMHHAPLSEHVNVPAMHRLTHGSDDRTWTNRMLLHLAEIVTYCYSEERNTTTYNRLVSYSATWMESKPPTFDPVYVRDAQGAMFPEIWLLNDVVAAGLQYYHLVKILLLAYNPRVPLLGAAQRAAKERGDALIREDVRTICGIAESMDGVHPAHL
;
A
#
# COMPACT_ATOMS: atom_id res chain seq x y z
N MET A 1 39.69 44.29 15.40
CA MET A 1 38.33 44.50 14.86
C MET A 1 37.90 43.35 13.91
N GLN A 2 38.20 42.09 14.25
CA GLN A 2 37.86 40.90 13.45
C GLN A 2 37.05 39.85 14.24
N ASP A 3 36.91 40.01 15.56
CA ASP A 3 36.33 39.00 16.46
C ASP A 3 34.77 38.97 16.45
N GLY A 4 34.13 40.11 16.16
CA GLY A 4 32.67 40.21 16.12
C GLY A 4 32.00 39.61 14.88
N ARG A 5 32.76 39.31 13.82
CA ARG A 5 32.21 38.76 12.56
C ARG A 5 31.94 37.25 12.67
N LEU A 6 32.85 36.51 13.31
CA LEU A 6 32.73 35.06 13.51
C LEU A 6 31.57 34.67 14.43
N ALA A 7 31.31 35.46 15.48
CA ALA A 7 30.19 35.22 16.39
C ALA A 7 28.83 35.48 15.72
N GLN A 8 28.78 36.44 14.78
CA GLN A 8 27.58 36.78 14.03
C GLN A 8 27.30 35.75 12.93
N ASP A 9 28.35 35.28 12.25
CA ASP A 9 28.26 34.20 11.26
C ASP A 9 27.84 32.87 11.91
N PHE A 10 28.31 32.57 13.13
CA PHE A 10 27.91 31.38 13.88
C PHE A 10 26.43 31.40 14.31
N TRP A 11 25.91 32.56 14.71
CA TRP A 11 24.49 32.74 15.04
C TRP A 11 23.57 32.60 13.83
N VAL A 12 23.95 33.20 12.69
CA VAL A 12 23.18 33.13 11.44
C VAL A 12 23.16 31.71 10.87
N MET A 13 24.26 30.97 10.97
CA MET A 13 24.33 29.55 10.60
C MET A 13 23.42 28.68 11.50
N GLY A 14 23.33 29.00 12.79
CA GLY A 14 22.41 28.35 13.73
C GLY A 14 20.93 28.57 13.37
N GLU A 15 20.52 29.82 13.09
CA GLU A 15 19.14 30.13 12.69
C GLU A 15 18.76 29.50 11.33
N ALA A 16 19.68 29.51 10.37
CA ALA A 16 19.47 28.86 9.07
C ALA A 16 19.26 27.34 9.23
N SER A 17 20.06 26.68 10.08
CA SER A 17 19.94 25.25 10.34
C SER A 17 18.63 24.87 11.04
N LEU A 18 18.13 25.72 11.95
CA LEU A 18 16.85 25.53 12.63
C LEU A 18 15.66 25.74 11.70
N HIS A 19 15.72 26.73 10.81
CA HIS A 19 14.69 26.97 9.80
C HIS A 19 14.61 25.85 8.77
N GLU A 20 15.76 25.32 8.33
CA GLU A 20 15.84 24.18 7.43
C GLU A 20 15.27 22.91 8.08
N ALA A 21 15.64 22.62 9.33
CA ALA A 21 15.08 21.50 10.09
C ALA A 21 13.56 21.63 10.31
N ALA A 22 13.06 22.84 10.61
CA ALA A 22 11.63 23.09 10.77
C ALA A 22 10.86 22.95 9.45
N THR A 23 11.47 23.38 8.33
CA THR A 23 10.89 23.21 6.99
C THR A 23 10.83 21.74 6.60
N ALA A 24 11.92 21.00 6.79
CA ALA A 24 11.97 19.55 6.56
C ALA A 24 10.97 18.78 7.45
N ALA A 25 10.81 19.18 8.71
CA ALA A 25 9.80 18.58 9.59
C ALA A 25 8.37 18.88 9.14
N SER A 26 8.10 20.11 8.68
CA SER A 26 6.80 20.51 8.13
C SER A 26 6.46 19.76 6.85
N GLU A 27 7.43 19.59 5.96
CA GLU A 27 7.31 18.78 4.74
C GLU A 27 7.03 17.31 5.08
N SER A 28 7.76 16.74 6.05
CA SER A 28 7.51 15.37 6.53
C SER A 28 6.08 15.18 7.08
N ILE A 29 5.54 16.18 7.79
CA ILE A 29 4.16 16.14 8.30
C ILE A 29 3.15 16.20 7.15
N LYS A 30 3.35 17.09 6.18
CA LYS A 30 2.49 17.20 5.00
C LYS A 30 2.47 15.91 4.20
N ASP A 31 3.62 15.30 3.98
CA ASP A 31 3.74 14.03 3.27
C ASP A 31 2.99 12.91 3.99
N LYS A 32 3.16 12.80 5.32
CA LYS A 32 2.40 11.83 6.13
C LYS A 32 0.90 12.07 6.05
N ALA A 33 0.47 13.34 6.08
CA ALA A 33 -0.95 13.69 5.96
C ALA A 33 -1.53 13.32 4.59
N LEU A 34 -0.76 13.46 3.51
CA LEU A 34 -1.16 13.00 2.17
C LEU A 34 -1.41 11.48 2.15
N TRP A 35 -0.49 10.69 2.71
CA TRP A 35 -0.64 9.23 2.78
C TRP A 35 -1.83 8.81 3.63
N PHE A 36 -2.04 9.46 4.77
CA PHE A 36 -3.20 9.21 5.62
C PHE A 36 -4.51 9.60 4.93
N GLY A 37 -4.54 10.73 4.23
CA GLY A 37 -5.68 11.17 3.44
C GLY A 37 -6.05 10.17 2.35
N LEU A 38 -5.06 9.59 1.66
CA LEU A 38 -5.30 8.53 0.69
C LEU A 38 -5.91 7.27 1.32
N TRP A 39 -5.41 6.86 2.48
CA TRP A 39 -5.98 5.73 3.23
C TRP A 39 -7.45 5.94 3.58
N GLN A 40 -7.74 7.13 4.10
CA GLN A 40 -9.10 7.52 4.44
C GLN A 40 -10.00 7.51 3.20
N GLU A 41 -9.53 8.08 2.09
CA GLU A 41 -10.30 8.12 0.86
C GLU A 41 -10.53 6.71 0.29
N LEU A 42 -9.53 5.82 0.33
CA LEU A 42 -9.70 4.42 -0.07
C LEU A 42 -10.76 3.70 0.74
N TYR A 43 -10.78 3.94 2.05
CA TYR A 43 -11.82 3.40 2.92
C TYR A 43 -13.20 3.93 2.51
N ILE A 44 -13.34 5.24 2.32
CA ILE A 44 -14.59 5.89 1.90
C ILE A 44 -15.06 5.34 0.55
N SER A 45 -14.20 5.35 -0.47
CA SER A 45 -14.49 4.81 -1.81
C SER A 45 -14.93 3.36 -1.76
N SER A 46 -14.25 2.53 -0.95
CA SER A 46 -14.60 1.11 -0.79
C SER A 46 -15.97 0.93 -0.12
N MET A 47 -16.29 1.72 0.90
CA MET A 47 -17.57 1.66 1.61
C MET A 47 -18.74 2.15 0.76
N HIS A 48 -18.51 3.17 -0.06
CA HIS A 48 -19.55 3.75 -0.93
C HIS A 48 -19.59 3.15 -2.32
N HIS A 49 -18.69 2.21 -2.65
CA HIS A 49 -18.53 1.65 -3.99
C HIS A 49 -18.42 2.73 -5.08
N ALA A 50 -17.67 3.79 -4.77
CA ALA A 50 -17.49 4.97 -5.63
C ALA A 50 -16.01 5.19 -5.95
N PRO A 51 -15.68 5.79 -7.10
CA PRO A 51 -14.30 6.18 -7.41
C PRO A 51 -13.67 7.05 -6.32
N LEU A 52 -12.34 7.13 -6.31
CA LEU A 52 -11.61 8.05 -5.44
C LEU A 52 -11.97 9.51 -5.75
N SER A 53 -12.04 10.35 -4.71
CA SER A 53 -12.21 11.79 -4.87
C SER A 53 -11.15 12.39 -5.80
N GLU A 54 -11.58 13.33 -6.65
CA GLU A 54 -10.68 14.11 -7.52
C GLU A 54 -9.64 14.93 -6.73
N HIS A 55 -9.87 15.14 -5.43
CA HIS A 55 -8.95 15.85 -4.55
C HIS A 55 -7.69 15.03 -4.20
N VAL A 56 -7.68 13.73 -4.47
CA VAL A 56 -6.49 12.90 -4.25
C VAL A 56 -5.41 13.27 -5.28
N ASN A 57 -4.34 13.91 -4.81
CA ASN A 57 -3.24 14.33 -5.67
C ASN A 57 -2.25 13.18 -5.95
N VAL A 58 -2.71 12.17 -6.70
CA VAL A 58 -1.92 11.00 -7.08
C VAL A 58 -0.56 11.39 -7.71
N PRO A 59 -0.47 12.39 -8.62
CA PRO A 59 0.83 12.82 -9.16
C PRO A 59 1.81 13.36 -8.11
N ALA A 60 1.34 14.08 -7.09
CA ALA A 60 2.19 14.52 -6.00
C ALA A 60 2.69 13.35 -5.17
N MET A 61 1.82 12.38 -4.89
CA MET A 61 2.17 11.20 -4.10
C MET A 61 3.15 10.29 -4.84
N HIS A 62 3.07 10.16 -6.17
CA HIS A 62 4.09 9.44 -6.94
C HIS A 62 5.50 10.03 -6.77
N ARG A 63 5.62 11.36 -6.66
CA ARG A 63 6.92 12.02 -6.40
C ARG A 63 7.50 11.67 -5.03
N LEU A 64 6.67 11.27 -4.08
CA LEU A 64 7.11 10.80 -2.77
C LEU A 64 7.56 9.34 -2.77
N THR A 65 7.61 8.67 -3.94
CA THR A 65 7.96 7.25 -4.06
C THR A 65 9.24 6.99 -4.89
N HIS A 66 10.16 7.96 -4.93
CA HIS A 66 11.44 7.84 -5.65
C HIS A 66 12.52 7.00 -4.93
N GLY A 67 12.33 6.69 -3.64
CA GLY A 67 13.26 5.89 -2.85
C GLY A 67 13.29 4.40 -3.18
N SER A 68 14.04 3.63 -2.37
CA SER A 68 14.11 2.17 -2.45
C SER A 68 13.88 1.46 -1.11
N ASP A 69 13.57 2.23 -0.06
CA ASP A 69 13.23 1.71 1.27
C ASP A 69 11.84 1.06 1.31
N ASP A 70 11.57 0.29 2.37
CA ASP A 70 10.32 -0.45 2.55
C ASP A 70 9.09 0.44 2.50
N ARG A 71 9.16 1.65 3.07
CA ARG A 71 8.04 2.61 3.05
C ARG A 71 7.73 3.01 1.62
N THR A 72 8.74 3.30 0.81
CA THR A 72 8.58 3.60 -0.60
C THR A 72 7.90 2.46 -1.35
N TRP A 73 8.31 1.21 -1.15
CA TRP A 73 7.70 0.05 -1.79
C TRP A 73 6.25 -0.19 -1.38
N THR A 74 5.95 -0.05 -0.09
CA THR A 74 4.59 -0.12 0.46
C THR A 74 3.71 0.99 -0.10
N ASN A 75 4.23 2.22 -0.18
CA ASN A 75 3.52 3.37 -0.75
C ASN A 75 3.24 3.21 -2.25
N ARG A 76 4.15 2.57 -3.02
CA ARG A 76 3.90 2.23 -4.42
C ARG A 76 2.72 1.26 -4.57
N MET A 77 2.66 0.22 -3.72
CA MET A 77 1.53 -0.72 -3.74
C MET A 77 0.21 -0.05 -3.29
N LEU A 78 0.28 0.89 -2.35
CA LEU A 78 -0.88 1.69 -1.94
C LEU A 78 -1.41 2.58 -3.09
N LEU A 79 -0.54 3.28 -3.81
CA LEU A 79 -0.95 4.04 -5.00
C LEU A 79 -1.54 3.12 -6.06
N HIS A 80 -0.96 1.93 -6.22
CA HIS A 80 -1.50 0.95 -7.14
C HIS A 80 -2.90 0.46 -6.74
N LEU A 81 -3.12 0.20 -5.45
CA LEU A 81 -4.44 -0.11 -4.90
C LEU A 81 -5.44 1.02 -5.20
N ALA A 82 -5.01 2.27 -5.11
CA ALA A 82 -5.82 3.43 -5.46
C ALA A 82 -6.22 3.46 -6.95
N GLU A 83 -5.29 3.16 -7.87
CA GLU A 83 -5.63 3.01 -9.29
C GLU A 83 -6.66 1.88 -9.52
N ILE A 84 -6.54 0.77 -8.79
CA ILE A 84 -7.46 -0.36 -8.91
C ILE A 84 -8.84 -0.03 -8.38
N VAL A 85 -8.94 0.63 -7.22
CA VAL A 85 -10.23 1.08 -6.67
C VAL A 85 -10.95 1.99 -7.66
N THR A 86 -10.25 2.95 -8.25
CA THR A 86 -10.80 3.82 -9.31
C THR A 86 -11.25 3.02 -10.53
N TYR A 87 -10.47 2.03 -10.97
CA TYR A 87 -10.86 1.15 -12.07
C TYR A 87 -12.09 0.28 -11.72
N CYS A 88 -12.16 -0.30 -10.52
CA CYS A 88 -13.25 -1.17 -10.10
C CYS A 88 -14.59 -0.42 -10.11
N TYR A 89 -14.58 0.81 -9.62
CA TYR A 89 -15.77 1.66 -9.47
C TYR A 89 -16.02 2.61 -10.65
N SER A 90 -15.24 2.52 -11.74
CA SER A 90 -15.54 3.27 -12.96
C SER A 90 -16.76 2.69 -13.69
N GLU A 91 -17.47 3.52 -14.45
CA GLU A 91 -18.56 3.05 -15.31
C GLU A 91 -18.02 2.19 -16.45
N GLU A 92 -16.92 2.63 -17.06
CA GLU A 92 -16.25 1.95 -18.17
C GLU A 92 -14.99 1.20 -17.68
N ARG A 93 -15.07 -0.13 -17.69
CA ARG A 93 -13.96 -1.03 -17.39
C ARG A 93 -13.46 -1.70 -18.66
N ASN A 94 -12.30 -1.28 -19.15
CA ASN A 94 -11.69 -1.87 -20.34
C ASN A 94 -10.60 -2.90 -19.97
N THR A 95 -10.47 -3.93 -20.81
CA THR A 95 -9.52 -5.03 -20.59
C THR A 95 -8.06 -4.60 -20.70
N THR A 96 -7.76 -3.53 -21.44
CA THR A 96 -6.39 -3.01 -21.57
C THR A 96 -5.89 -2.43 -20.25
N THR A 97 -6.69 -1.59 -19.59
CA THR A 97 -6.39 -1.05 -18.25
C THR A 97 -6.28 -2.18 -17.24
N TYR A 98 -7.22 -3.14 -17.26
CA TYR A 98 -7.15 -4.33 -16.40
C TYR A 98 -5.81 -5.06 -16.54
N ASN A 99 -5.34 -5.30 -17.77
CA ASN A 99 -4.07 -5.99 -18.01
C ASN A 99 -2.86 -5.20 -17.51
N ARG A 100 -2.88 -3.87 -17.68
CA ARG A 100 -1.83 -3.00 -17.12
C ARG A 100 -1.79 -3.13 -15.60
N LEU A 101 -2.95 -3.13 -14.94
CA LEU A 101 -3.05 -3.25 -13.49
C LEU A 101 -2.55 -4.63 -12.99
N VAL A 102 -2.96 -5.71 -13.65
CA VAL A 102 -2.45 -7.06 -13.38
C VAL A 102 -0.93 -7.14 -13.58
N SER A 103 -0.42 -6.57 -14.68
CA SER A 103 1.02 -6.64 -15.00
C SER A 103 1.86 -5.86 -13.98
N TYR A 104 1.37 -4.71 -13.53
CA TYR A 104 2.05 -3.93 -12.49
C TYR A 104 2.14 -4.70 -11.18
N SER A 105 1.03 -5.30 -10.71
CA SER A 105 1.05 -6.06 -9.46
C SER A 105 1.97 -7.28 -9.52
N ALA A 106 2.02 -7.99 -10.64
CA ALA A 106 2.99 -9.07 -10.86
C ALA A 106 4.43 -8.55 -10.81
N THR A 107 4.73 -7.47 -11.55
CA THR A 107 6.07 -6.86 -11.58
C THR A 107 6.51 -6.39 -10.20
N TRP A 108 5.60 -5.78 -9.42
CA TRP A 108 5.90 -5.33 -8.07
C TRP A 108 6.26 -6.52 -7.18
N MET A 109 5.51 -7.63 -7.26
CA MET A 109 5.77 -8.83 -6.45
C MET A 109 7.13 -9.47 -6.80
N GLU A 110 7.49 -9.50 -8.08
CA GLU A 110 8.78 -10.02 -8.54
C GLU A 110 9.96 -9.11 -8.18
N SER A 111 9.72 -7.80 -8.08
CA SER A 111 10.78 -6.80 -7.90
C SER A 111 10.94 -6.33 -6.45
N LYS A 112 10.02 -6.71 -5.55
CA LYS A 112 10.01 -6.25 -4.15
C LYS A 112 11.35 -6.58 -3.47
N PRO A 113 11.81 -5.75 -2.51
CA PRO A 113 13.04 -6.05 -1.78
C PRO A 113 12.87 -7.33 -0.95
N PRO A 114 13.98 -8.03 -0.63
CA PRO A 114 13.95 -9.22 0.22
C PRO A 114 13.36 -9.00 1.62
N THR A 115 13.30 -7.75 2.10
CA THR A 115 12.63 -7.40 3.37
C THR A 115 11.14 -7.73 3.36
N PHE A 116 10.53 -7.87 2.18
CA PHE A 116 9.14 -8.30 2.00
C PHE A 116 8.96 -9.83 1.97
N ASP A 117 10.02 -10.61 2.13
CA ASP A 117 9.89 -12.06 2.30
C ASP A 117 9.55 -12.37 3.76
N PRO A 118 8.53 -13.23 4.02
CA PRO A 118 8.26 -13.69 5.37
C PRO A 118 9.49 -14.32 6.03
N VAL A 119 9.77 -13.91 7.26
CA VAL A 119 10.82 -14.51 8.09
C VAL A 119 10.41 -15.91 8.51
N TYR A 120 9.11 -16.13 8.69
CA TYR A 120 8.54 -17.42 9.06
C TYR A 120 7.12 -17.56 8.51
N VAL A 121 6.79 -18.76 8.03
CA VAL A 121 5.44 -19.14 7.59
C VAL A 121 5.09 -20.50 8.18
N ARG A 122 3.92 -20.58 8.81
CA ARG A 122 3.29 -21.84 9.22
C ARG A 122 1.85 -21.86 8.76
N ASP A 123 1.44 -22.92 8.06
CA ASP A 123 0.05 -23.01 7.63
C ASP A 123 -0.92 -23.11 8.82
N ALA A 124 -2.20 -23.00 8.51
CA ALA A 124 -3.28 -23.06 9.48
C ALA A 124 -3.57 -24.50 9.93
N GLN A 125 -2.61 -25.23 10.52
CA GLN A 125 -2.80 -26.62 11.00
C GLN A 125 -3.76 -26.71 12.21
N GLY A 126 -5.06 -26.51 11.97
CA GLY A 126 -6.11 -26.47 12.98
C GLY A 126 -6.49 -25.06 13.45
N ALA A 127 -5.75 -24.03 13.01
CA ALA A 127 -6.08 -22.62 13.24
C ALA A 127 -6.97 -22.06 12.11
N MET A 128 -7.59 -20.89 12.35
CA MET A 128 -8.40 -20.22 11.33
C MET A 128 -7.54 -19.65 10.20
N PHE A 129 -6.38 -19.07 10.54
CA PHE A 129 -5.46 -18.39 9.63
C PHE A 129 -4.02 -18.92 9.76
N PRO A 130 -3.18 -18.78 8.72
CA PRO A 130 -1.76 -19.10 8.82
C PRO A 130 -1.03 -18.11 9.72
N GLU A 131 0.10 -18.53 10.29
CA GLU A 131 1.03 -17.62 10.97
C GLU A 131 2.10 -17.15 9.98
N ILE A 132 2.26 -15.83 9.85
CA ILE A 132 3.13 -15.18 8.87
C ILE A 132 3.89 -14.06 9.58
N TRP A 133 5.17 -14.27 9.84
CA TRP A 133 6.01 -13.27 10.52
C TRP A 133 6.76 -12.45 9.48
N LEU A 134 6.63 -11.13 9.60
CA LEU A 134 7.24 -10.15 8.71
C LEU A 134 8.20 -9.27 9.49
N LEU A 135 9.12 -8.63 8.76
CA LEU A 135 10.18 -7.84 9.36
C LEU A 135 9.66 -6.65 10.18
N ASN A 136 8.59 -6.01 9.73
CA ASN A 136 7.98 -4.85 10.36
C ASN A 136 6.54 -4.60 9.83
N ASP A 137 5.87 -3.64 10.45
CA ASP A 137 4.52 -3.16 10.11
C ASP A 137 4.42 -2.57 8.70
N VAL A 138 5.46 -1.89 8.23
CA VAL A 138 5.50 -1.28 6.89
C VAL A 138 5.45 -2.34 5.80
N VAL A 139 6.22 -3.41 5.96
CA VAL A 139 6.22 -4.57 5.07
C VAL A 139 4.88 -5.29 5.13
N ALA A 140 4.34 -5.51 6.33
CA ALA A 140 3.03 -6.12 6.54
C ALA A 140 1.93 -5.38 5.80
N ALA A 141 1.89 -4.06 5.96
CA ALA A 141 0.98 -3.18 5.24
C ALA A 141 1.12 -3.35 3.71
N GLY A 142 2.34 -3.31 3.18
CA GLY A 142 2.56 -3.43 1.72
C GLY A 142 2.10 -4.76 1.14
N LEU A 143 2.32 -5.88 1.84
CA LEU A 143 1.82 -7.19 1.42
C LEU A 143 0.29 -7.29 1.55
N GLN A 144 -0.31 -6.74 2.60
CA GLN A 144 -1.77 -6.68 2.73
C GLN A 144 -2.40 -5.89 1.57
N TYR A 145 -1.79 -4.77 1.16
CA TYR A 145 -2.26 -3.99 0.01
C TYR A 145 -2.16 -4.79 -1.28
N TYR A 146 -1.08 -5.55 -1.48
CA TYR A 146 -0.94 -6.45 -2.61
C TYR A 146 -2.04 -7.52 -2.66
N HIS A 147 -2.39 -8.13 -1.53
CA HIS A 147 -3.49 -9.10 -1.49
C HIS A 147 -4.86 -8.45 -1.72
N LEU A 148 -5.09 -7.24 -1.23
CA LEU A 148 -6.30 -6.46 -1.56
C LEU A 148 -6.39 -6.18 -3.06
N VAL A 149 -5.28 -5.80 -3.69
CA VAL A 149 -5.17 -5.63 -5.14
C VAL A 149 -5.59 -6.91 -5.87
N LYS A 150 -5.08 -8.08 -5.46
CA LYS A 150 -5.47 -9.37 -6.07
C LYS A 150 -6.96 -9.64 -5.91
N ILE A 151 -7.51 -9.43 -4.72
CA ILE A 151 -8.93 -9.64 -4.44
C ILE A 151 -9.80 -8.79 -5.37
N LEU A 152 -9.48 -7.49 -5.50
CA LEU A 152 -10.21 -6.58 -6.38
C LEU A 152 -10.08 -6.97 -7.86
N LEU A 153 -8.88 -7.34 -8.33
CA LEU A 153 -8.69 -7.79 -9.70
C LEU A 153 -9.42 -9.09 -10.02
N LEU A 154 -9.56 -10.00 -9.05
CA LEU A 154 -10.35 -11.22 -9.20
C LEU A 154 -11.85 -10.92 -9.22
N ALA A 155 -12.32 -10.07 -8.30
CA ALA A 155 -13.73 -9.70 -8.19
C ALA A 155 -14.25 -8.90 -9.40
N TYR A 156 -13.41 -8.04 -9.98
CA TYR A 156 -13.76 -7.17 -11.11
C TYR A 156 -13.12 -7.62 -12.43
N ASN A 157 -12.86 -8.93 -12.58
CA ASN A 157 -12.24 -9.48 -13.78
C ASN A 157 -13.19 -9.39 -14.99
N PRO A 158 -12.87 -8.59 -16.04
CA PRO A 158 -13.75 -8.39 -17.19
C PRO A 158 -13.84 -9.61 -18.13
N ARG A 159 -13.04 -10.66 -17.88
CA ARG A 159 -12.99 -11.88 -18.71
C ARG A 159 -13.91 -12.98 -18.22
N VAL A 160 -14.59 -12.80 -17.09
CA VAL A 160 -15.50 -13.81 -16.56
C VAL A 160 -16.66 -13.99 -17.55
N PRO A 161 -16.93 -15.21 -18.04
CA PRO A 161 -18.04 -15.46 -18.95
C PRO A 161 -19.37 -15.00 -18.35
N LEU A 162 -20.25 -14.45 -19.19
CA LEU A 162 -21.49 -13.83 -18.70
C LEU A 162 -22.55 -14.83 -18.24
N LEU A 163 -22.55 -16.07 -18.77
CA LEU A 163 -23.59 -17.06 -18.53
C LEU A 163 -23.07 -18.49 -18.58
N GLY A 164 -23.78 -19.41 -17.92
CA GLY A 164 -23.64 -20.85 -18.09
C GLY A 164 -22.65 -21.53 -17.13
N ALA A 165 -22.28 -22.77 -17.46
CA ALA A 165 -21.36 -23.57 -16.65
C ALA A 165 -19.95 -22.94 -16.56
N ALA A 166 -19.48 -22.33 -17.65
CA ALA A 166 -18.19 -21.65 -17.68
C ALA A 166 -18.14 -20.44 -16.73
N GLN A 167 -19.22 -19.67 -16.61
CA GLN A 167 -19.34 -18.59 -15.63
C GLN A 167 -19.23 -19.12 -14.20
N ARG A 168 -19.99 -20.17 -13.87
CA ARG A 168 -19.99 -20.77 -12.53
C ARG A 168 -18.60 -21.27 -12.15
N ALA A 169 -17.95 -22.02 -13.04
CA ALA A 169 -16.59 -22.51 -12.82
C ALA A 169 -15.56 -21.37 -12.67
N ALA A 170 -15.68 -20.31 -13.48
CA ALA A 170 -14.80 -19.14 -13.37
C ALA A 170 -15.01 -18.41 -12.03
N LYS A 171 -16.27 -18.26 -11.59
CA LYS A 171 -16.61 -17.65 -10.30
C LYS A 171 -16.11 -18.49 -9.14
N GLU A 172 -16.35 -19.80 -9.14
CA GLU A 172 -15.86 -20.72 -8.09
C GLU A 172 -14.34 -20.66 -7.95
N ARG A 173 -13.61 -20.62 -9.07
CA ARG A 173 -12.16 -20.45 -9.07
C ARG A 173 -11.74 -19.09 -8.52
N GLY A 174 -12.42 -18.02 -8.91
CA GLY A 174 -12.19 -16.67 -8.39
C GLY A 174 -12.42 -16.59 -6.88
N ASP A 175 -13.54 -17.13 -6.40
CA ASP A 175 -13.92 -17.16 -4.98
C ASP A 175 -12.92 -17.96 -4.14
N ALA A 176 -12.37 -19.06 -4.68
CA ALA A 176 -11.32 -19.84 -4.02
C ALA A 176 -10.02 -19.03 -3.85
N LEU A 177 -9.58 -18.31 -4.89
CA LEU A 177 -8.40 -17.47 -4.85
C LEU A 177 -8.59 -16.26 -3.93
N ILE A 178 -9.75 -15.60 -3.99
CA ILE A 178 -10.11 -14.51 -3.06
C ILE A 178 -10.04 -15.00 -1.62
N ARG A 179 -10.56 -16.19 -1.33
CA ARG A 179 -10.50 -16.78 0.02
C ARG A 179 -9.06 -17.00 0.48
N GLU A 180 -8.17 -17.43 -0.39
CA GLU A 180 -6.74 -17.60 -0.08
C GLU A 180 -6.07 -16.26 0.25
N ASP A 181 -6.32 -15.23 -0.56
CA ASP A 181 -5.79 -13.89 -0.32
C ASP A 181 -6.34 -13.28 0.99
N VAL A 182 -7.63 -13.43 1.27
CA VAL A 182 -8.24 -13.00 2.55
C VAL A 182 -7.60 -13.73 3.73
N ARG A 183 -7.42 -15.06 3.63
CA ARG A 183 -6.75 -15.83 4.69
C ARG A 183 -5.33 -15.34 4.94
N THR A 184 -4.62 -14.94 3.88
CA THR A 184 -3.26 -14.40 3.99
C THR A 184 -3.26 -13.03 4.67
N ILE A 185 -4.16 -12.12 4.29
CA ILE A 185 -4.31 -10.80 4.94
C ILE A 185 -4.56 -10.95 6.44
N CYS A 186 -5.51 -11.82 6.80
CA CYS A 186 -5.85 -12.09 8.20
C CYS A 186 -4.68 -12.75 8.95
N GLY A 187 -3.97 -13.69 8.33
CA GLY A 187 -2.78 -14.32 8.92
C GLY A 187 -1.66 -13.31 9.20
N ILE A 188 -1.42 -12.37 8.29
CA ILE A 188 -0.49 -11.25 8.51
C ILE A 188 -0.96 -10.38 9.69
N ALA A 189 -2.25 -10.02 9.74
CA ALA A 189 -2.79 -9.16 10.79
C ALA A 189 -2.65 -9.80 12.18
N GLU A 190 -3.10 -11.06 12.33
CA GLU A 190 -3.02 -11.78 13.62
C GLU A 190 -1.58 -11.99 14.09
N SER A 191 -0.66 -12.24 13.15
CA SER A 191 0.76 -12.43 13.48
C SER A 191 1.45 -11.14 13.93
N MET A 192 0.99 -9.98 13.43
CA MET A 192 1.53 -8.67 13.81
C MET A 192 0.94 -8.16 15.13
N ASP A 193 -0.30 -8.49 15.46
CA ASP A 193 -0.93 -8.11 16.74
C ASP A 193 -0.16 -8.67 17.95
N GLY A 194 0.48 -9.84 17.81
CA GLY A 194 1.33 -10.44 18.83
C GLY A 194 2.69 -9.76 19.03
N VAL A 195 3.10 -8.85 18.13
CA VAL A 195 4.42 -8.17 18.13
C VAL A 195 4.31 -6.74 18.68
N HIS A 196 3.15 -6.35 19.25
CA HIS A 196 2.97 -5.03 19.85
C HIS A 196 4.04 -4.75 20.94
N PRO A 197 4.80 -3.64 20.87
CA PRO A 197 5.84 -3.29 21.86
C PRO A 197 5.30 -2.92 23.25
N ALA A 198 4.04 -3.24 23.57
CA ALA A 198 3.50 -3.15 24.93
C ALA A 198 3.79 -4.43 25.73
N HIS A 199 4.38 -5.44 25.09
CA HIS A 199 4.79 -6.71 25.71
C HIS A 199 6.32 -6.91 25.73
N LEU A 200 7.10 -5.87 25.42
CA LEU A 200 8.53 -5.73 25.70
C LEU A 200 8.75 -4.57 26.68
#